data_AF-A0A953L8U2-F1
#
_entry.id   AF-A0A953L8U2-F1
#
_cell.length_a   1.000
_cell.length_b   1.000
_cell.length_c   1.000
_cell.angle_alpha   90.00
_cell.angle_beta   90.00
_cell.angle_gamma   90.00
#
_symmetry.space_group_name_H-M   'P 1'
#
loop_
_entity.id
_entity.type
_entity.pdbx_description
1 polymer ?
#
loop_
_entity_poly.entity_id
_entity_poly.type
_entity_poly.pdbx_seq_one_letter_code
_entity_poly.pdbx_strand_id
1 'polypeptide(L)'
;MKHFDSLLYALGQLSEYARHYIHGKKQILKLDLTERAAGILSKLISRVVIFIFVIFFILFASLTLAIGLSMYFSSFLAGFGIVSGIYLILIILVIVFRKLLIMRPLIDVILKDINE
;
A
#
# COMPACT_ATOMS: atom_id res chain seq x y z
N MET A 1 62.25 11.97 5.41
CA MET A 1 61.18 12.86 5.93
C MET A 1 60.26 13.36 4.83
N LYS A 2 60.75 14.00 3.74
CA LYS A 2 59.90 14.55 2.65
C LYS A 2 58.85 13.62 2.02
N HIS A 3 59.05 12.30 2.03
CA HIS A 3 58.11 11.34 1.43
C HIS A 3 56.89 11.05 2.31
N PHE A 4 57.00 11.26 3.62
CA PHE A 4 55.89 11.05 4.57
C PHE A 4 54.90 12.23 4.53
N ASP A 5 55.43 13.44 4.32
CA ASP A 5 54.64 14.67 4.17
C ASP A 5 53.75 14.64 2.92
N SER A 6 54.22 14.04 1.82
CA SER A 6 53.42 13.86 0.60
C SER A 6 52.26 12.86 0.79
N LEU A 7 52.43 11.84 1.64
CA LEU A 7 51.36 10.90 1.97
C LEU A 7 50.31 11.55 2.86
N LEU A 8 50.74 12.35 3.84
CA LEU A 8 49.84 13.17 4.66
C LEU A 8 49.02 14.15 3.82
N TYR A 9 49.65 14.74 2.80
CA TYR A 9 48.96 15.66 1.88
C TYR A 9 47.92 14.95 1.00
N ALA A 10 48.28 13.79 0.44
CA ALA A 10 47.35 12.97 -0.34
C ALA A 10 46.18 12.44 0.50
N LEU A 11 46.43 12.04 1.75
CA LEU A 11 45.41 11.61 2.70
C LEU A 11 44.47 12.76 3.09
N GLY A 12 45.01 13.97 3.27
CA GLY A 12 44.22 15.18 3.49
C GLY A 12 43.24 15.44 2.35
N GLN A 13 43.73 15.45 1.10
CA GLN A 13 42.88 15.65 -0.08
C GLN A 13 41.82 14.56 -0.28
N LEU A 14 42.16 13.29 -0.02
CA LEU A 14 41.19 12.18 -0.05
C LEU A 14 40.09 12.37 0.99
N SER A 15 40.43 12.83 2.19
CA SER A 15 39.45 13.10 3.25
C SER A 15 38.51 14.25 2.87
N GLU A 16 39.02 15.25 2.17
CA GLU A 16 38.30 16.44 1.74
C GLU A 16 37.35 16.12 0.57
N TYR A 17 37.82 15.34 -0.40
CA TYR A 17 36.99 14.78 -1.47
C TYR A 17 35.89 13.88 -0.91
N ALA A 18 36.19 13.00 0.04
CA ALA A 18 35.21 12.15 0.69
C ALA A 18 34.15 12.98 1.45
N ARG A 19 34.56 14.06 2.14
CA ARG A 19 33.65 14.99 2.82
C ARG A 19 32.70 15.69 1.87
N HIS A 20 33.20 16.18 0.74
CA HIS A 20 32.39 16.83 -0.29
C HIS A 20 31.40 15.84 -0.94
N TYR A 21 31.85 14.61 -1.22
CA TYR A 21 31.01 13.56 -1.81
C TYR A 21 29.88 13.13 -0.86
N ILE A 22 30.17 12.98 0.44
CA ILE A 22 29.18 12.64 1.46
C ILE A 22 28.19 13.78 1.71
N HIS A 23 28.64 15.05 1.66
CA HIS A 23 27.74 16.20 1.78
C HIS A 23 26.75 16.29 0.63
N GLY A 24 27.22 16.15 -0.61
CA GLY A 24 26.35 16.15 -1.79
C GLY A 24 25.34 14.99 -1.77
N LYS A 25 25.79 13.78 -1.44
CA LYS A 25 24.90 12.61 -1.36
C LYS A 25 23.86 12.70 -0.25
N LYS A 26 24.16 13.33 0.90
CA LYS A 26 23.17 13.50 1.97
C LYS A 26 21.95 14.29 1.53
N GLN A 27 22.15 15.35 0.75
CA GLN A 27 21.06 16.21 0.30
C GLN A 27 20.18 15.49 -0.73
N ILE A 28 20.81 14.78 -1.67
CA ILE A 28 20.13 13.95 -2.67
C ILE A 28 19.37 12.80 -1.99
N LEU A 29 19.99 12.12 -1.02
CA LEU A 29 19.35 11.03 -0.28
C LEU A 29 18.14 11.53 0.52
N LYS A 30 18.24 12.70 1.16
CA LYS A 30 17.12 13.28 1.91
C LYS A 30 15.96 13.66 0.97
N LEU A 31 16.26 14.18 -0.21
CA LEU A 31 15.26 14.50 -1.23
C LEU A 31 14.58 13.23 -1.77
N ASP A 32 15.37 12.24 -2.18
CA ASP A 32 14.87 10.96 -2.74
C ASP A 32 14.03 10.19 -1.71
N LEU A 33 14.46 10.16 -0.44
CA LEU A 33 13.67 9.58 0.65
C LEU A 33 12.35 10.31 0.84
N THR A 34 12.35 11.64 0.78
CA THR A 34 11.12 12.45 0.94
C THR A 34 10.17 12.24 -0.23
N GLU A 35 10.68 12.23 -1.46
CA GLU A 35 9.90 12.02 -2.68
C GLU A 35 9.31 10.61 -2.75
N ARG A 36 10.11 9.59 -2.44
CA ARG A 36 9.63 8.19 -2.33
C ARG A 36 8.60 8.04 -1.23
N ALA A 37 8.84 8.60 -0.05
CA ALA A 37 7.89 8.55 1.06
C ALA A 37 6.59 9.24 0.70
N ALA A 38 6.64 10.45 0.13
CA ALA A 38 5.48 11.19 -0.33
C ALA A 38 4.71 10.45 -1.43
N GLY A 39 5.42 9.80 -2.37
CA GLY A 39 4.81 8.99 -3.42
C GLY A 39 4.10 7.74 -2.89
N ILE A 40 4.71 7.02 -1.95
CA ILE A 40 4.10 5.86 -1.28
C ILE A 40 2.88 6.29 -0.47
N LEU A 41 3.02 7.35 0.33
CA LEU A 41 1.92 7.89 1.15
C LEU A 41 0.76 8.37 0.27
N SER A 42 1.02 9.10 -0.82
CA SER A 42 -0.03 9.55 -1.73
C SER A 42 -0.78 8.39 -2.39
N LYS A 43 -0.05 7.35 -2.82
CA LYS A 43 -0.67 6.13 -3.39
C LYS A 43 -1.49 5.38 -2.35
N LEU A 44 -1.00 5.27 -1.11
CA LEU A 44 -1.72 4.64 0.00
C LEU A 44 -3.00 5.41 0.34
N ILE A 45 -2.90 6.73 0.54
CA ILE A 45 -4.04 7.59 0.86
C ILE A 45 -5.10 7.50 -0.23
N SER A 46 -4.70 7.65 -1.50
CA SER A 46 -5.63 7.54 -2.63
C SER A 46 -6.34 6.18 -2.65
N ARG A 47 -5.60 5.08 -2.46
CA ARG A 47 -6.18 3.73 -2.42
C ARG A 47 -7.12 3.54 -1.23
N VAL A 48 -6.76 4.04 -0.05
CA VAL A 48 -7.60 3.98 1.16
C VAL A 48 -8.89 4.76 0.97
N VAL A 49 -8.83 5.97 0.41
CA VAL A 49 -10.02 6.79 0.13
C VAL A 49 -10.96 6.06 -0.82
N ILE A 50 -10.46 5.52 -1.93
CA ILE A 50 -11.27 4.73 -2.87
C ILE A 50 -11.90 3.53 -2.15
N PHE A 51 -11.13 2.81 -1.34
CA PHE A 51 -11.60 1.65 -0.61
C PHE A 51 -12.74 2.00 0.36
N ILE A 52 -12.63 3.12 1.07
CA ILE A 52 -13.70 3.63 1.94
C ILE A 52 -14.97 3.91 1.13
N PHE A 53 -14.86 4.60 -0.02
CA PHE A 53 -16.02 4.88 -0.88
C PHE A 53 -16.69 3.61 -1.39
N VAL A 54 -15.92 2.58 -1.74
CA VAL A 54 -16.46 1.28 -2.15
C VAL A 54 -17.24 0.62 -1.02
N ILE A 55 -16.72 0.64 0.21
CA ILE A 55 -17.44 0.10 1.38
C ILE A 55 -18.74 0.86 1.61
N PHE A 56 -18.71 2.20 1.54
CA PHE A 56 -19.89 3.04 1.68
C PHE A 56 -20.94 2.72 0.60
N PHE A 57 -20.52 2.60 -0.65
CA PHE A 57 -21.40 2.24 -1.75
C PHE A 57 -22.08 0.89 -1.51
N ILE A 58 -21.31 -0.14 -1.13
CA ILE A 58 -21.83 -1.48 -0.82
C ILE A 58 -22.82 -1.42 0.34
N LEU A 59 -22.51 -0.65 1.39
CA LEU A 59 -23.38 -0.47 2.54
C LEU A 59 -24.73 0.12 2.12
N PHE A 60 -24.73 1.23 1.38
CA PHE A 60 -25.95 1.86 0.90
C PHE A 60 -26.73 0.96 -0.05
N ALA A 61 -26.06 0.30 -1.00
CA ALA A 61 -26.68 -0.65 -1.91
C ALA A 61 -27.38 -1.80 -1.15
N SER A 62 -26.73 -2.32 -0.11
CA SER A 62 -27.32 -3.33 0.77
C SER A 62 -28.53 -2.81 1.53
N LEU A 63 -28.48 -1.59 2.08
CA LEU A 63 -29.65 -1.00 2.73
C LEU A 63 -30.80 -0.84 1.74
N THR A 64 -30.54 -0.34 0.53
CA THR A 64 -31.57 -0.21 -0.51
C THR A 64 -32.19 -1.56 -0.88
N LEU A 65 -31.36 -2.61 -1.03
CA LEU A 65 -31.85 -3.96 -1.32
C LEU A 65 -32.66 -4.53 -0.14
N ALA A 66 -32.19 -4.38 1.09
CA ALA A 66 -32.87 -4.89 2.28
C ALA A 66 -34.23 -4.21 2.46
N ILE A 67 -34.29 -2.89 2.30
CA ILE A 67 -35.54 -2.12 2.40
C ILE A 67 -36.47 -2.48 1.24
N GLY A 68 -35.96 -2.54 0.00
CA GLY A 68 -36.75 -2.90 -1.18
C GLY A 68 -37.37 -4.30 -1.08
N LEU A 69 -36.59 -5.30 -0.65
CA LEU A 69 -37.14 -6.63 -0.36
C LEU A 69 -38.12 -6.61 0.81
N SER A 70 -37.82 -5.85 1.88
CA SER A 70 -38.72 -5.79 3.04
C SER A 70 -40.10 -5.21 2.68
N MET A 71 -40.14 -4.24 1.76
CA MET A 71 -41.39 -3.68 1.23
C MET A 71 -42.15 -4.71 0.39
N TYR A 72 -41.45 -5.48 -0.45
CA TYR A 72 -42.08 -6.51 -1.29
C TYR A 72 -42.70 -7.64 -0.45
N PHE A 73 -41.99 -8.10 0.59
CA PHE A 73 -42.46 -9.15 1.49
C PHE A 73 -43.34 -8.61 2.65
N SER A 74 -43.55 -7.29 2.73
CA SER A 74 -44.26 -6.61 3.84
C SER A 74 -43.74 -7.00 5.25
N SER A 75 -42.47 -7.41 5.32
CA SER A 75 -41.83 -7.91 6.54
C SER A 75 -40.34 -7.56 6.54
N PHE A 76 -39.91 -6.84 7.57
CA PHE A 76 -38.50 -6.49 7.77
C PHE A 76 -37.63 -7.74 7.97
N LEU A 77 -38.13 -8.77 8.66
CA LEU A 77 -37.36 -10.01 8.87
C LEU A 77 -37.01 -10.69 7.54
N ALA A 78 -37.95 -10.73 6.60
CA ALA A 78 -37.72 -11.36 5.31
C ALA A 78 -36.69 -10.59 4.46
N GLY A 79 -36.81 -9.26 4.41
CA GLY A 79 -35.90 -8.41 3.64
C GLY A 79 -34.46 -8.46 4.14
N PHE A 80 -34.25 -8.27 5.45
CA PHE A 80 -32.92 -8.36 6.04
C PHE A 80 -32.39 -9.80 6.08
N GLY A 81 -33.27 -10.81 6.23
CA GLY A 81 -32.89 -12.22 6.22
C GLY A 81 -32.30 -12.67 4.89
N ILE A 82 -32.90 -12.28 3.77
CA ILE A 82 -32.39 -12.61 2.43
C ILE A 82 -31.05 -11.92 2.17
N VAL A 83 -30.94 -10.62 2.50
CA VAL A 83 -29.69 -9.88 2.34
C VAL A 83 -28.57 -10.45 3.22
N SER A 84 -28.88 -10.86 4.46
CA SER A 84 -27.95 -11.55 5.34
C SER A 84 -27.48 -12.88 4.74
N GLY A 85 -28.38 -13.67 4.15
CA GLY A 85 -28.03 -14.90 3.42
C GLY A 85 -27.09 -14.64 2.24
N ILE A 86 -27.33 -13.58 1.47
CA ILE A 86 -26.42 -13.15 0.38
C ILE A 86 -25.04 -12.81 0.92
N TYR A 87 -24.94 -12.05 2.02
CA TYR A 87 -23.65 -11.75 2.66
C TYR A 87 -22.93 -13.00 3.16
N LEU A 88 -23.67 -13.98 3.69
CA LEU A 88 -23.11 -15.23 4.16
C LEU A 88 -22.50 -16.05 3.01
N ILE A 89 -23.20 -16.11 1.87
CA ILE A 89 -22.66 -16.71 0.62
C ILE A 89 -21.42 -15.94 0.14
N LEU A 90 -21.46 -14.61 0.18
CA LEU A 90 -20.32 -13.76 -0.20
C LEU A 90 -19.09 -14.04 0.67
N ILE A 91 -19.27 -14.19 1.99
CA ILE A 91 -18.20 -14.55 2.92
C ILE A 91 -17.61 -15.92 2.59
N ILE A 92 -18.47 -16.92 2.32
CA ILE A 92 -18.01 -18.26 1.92
C ILE A 92 -17.20 -18.18 0.63
N LEU A 93 -17.68 -17.43 -0.36
CA LEU A 93 -16.97 -17.20 -1.62
C LEU A 93 -15.60 -16.55 -1.35
N VAL A 94 -15.54 -15.50 -0.56
CA VAL A 94 -14.27 -14.83 -0.21
C VAL A 94 -13.30 -15.78 0.51
N ILE A 95 -13.79 -16.62 1.42
CA ILE A 95 -12.94 -17.60 2.13
C ILE A 95 -12.39 -18.67 1.18
N VAL A 96 -13.19 -19.15 0.22
CA VAL A 96 -12.77 -20.14 -0.78
C VAL A 96 -11.76 -19.52 -1.76
N PHE A 97 -12.06 -18.33 -2.27
CA PHE A 97 -11.20 -17.61 -3.21
C PHE A 97 -10.01 -16.89 -2.56
N ARG A 98 -9.94 -16.85 -1.22
CA ARG A 98 -8.85 -16.25 -0.42
C ARG A 98 -7.47 -16.68 -0.91
N LYS A 99 -7.29 -17.97 -1.19
CA LYS A 99 -6.01 -18.52 -1.67
C LYS A 99 -5.67 -18.06 -3.10
N LEU A 100 -6.66 -17.77 -3.94
CA LEU A 100 -6.44 -17.34 -5.32
C LEU A 100 -6.25 -15.82 -5.43
N LEU A 101 -7.03 -15.04 -4.69
CA LEU A 101 -7.03 -13.57 -4.74
C LEU A 101 -5.95 -12.92 -3.87
N ILE A 102 -5.55 -13.54 -2.76
CA ILE A 102 -4.57 -12.92 -1.83
C ILE A 102 -3.18 -13.53 -1.98
N MET A 103 -3.03 -14.87 -2.02
CA MET A 103 -1.68 -15.46 -2.05
C MET A 103 -0.97 -15.25 -3.39
N ARG A 104 -1.66 -15.36 -4.54
CA ARG A 104 -1.01 -15.26 -5.85
C ARG A 104 -0.43 -13.88 -6.14
N PRO A 105 -1.16 -12.76 -6.00
CA PRO A 105 -0.58 -11.44 -6.26
C PRO A 105 0.46 -11.03 -5.21
N LEU A 106 0.36 -11.50 -3.95
CA LEU A 106 1.41 -11.24 -2.95
C LEU A 106 2.74 -11.89 -3.35
N ILE A 107 2.71 -13.15 -3.80
CA ILE A 107 3.91 -13.87 -4.20
C ILE A 107 4.52 -13.23 -5.45
N ASP A 108 3.71 -12.84 -6.45
CA ASP A 108 4.23 -12.19 -7.66
C ASP A 108 4.87 -10.81 -7.38
N VAL A 109 4.32 -10.03 -6.45
CA VAL A 109 4.93 -8.75 -6.04
C VAL A 109 6.26 -9.00 -5.31
N ILE A 110 6.31 -9.98 -4.39
CA ILE A 110 7.54 -10.30 -3.66
C ILE A 110 8.61 -10.86 -4.60
N LEU A 111 8.25 -11.72 -5.54
CA LEU A 111 9.21 -12.30 -6.50
C LEU A 111 9.75 -11.26 -7.48
N LYS A 112 8.95 -10.26 -7.84
CA LYS A 112 9.40 -9.19 -8.74
C LYS A 112 10.43 -8.26 -8.10
N ASP A 113 10.30 -7.97 -6.80
CA ASP A 113 11.26 -7.13 -6.05
C ASP A 113 12.60 -7.85 -5.76
N ILE A 114 12.66 -9.19 -5.85
CA ILE A 114 13.90 -9.96 -5.59
C ILE A 114 14.71 -10.20 -6.87
N ASN A 115 14.08 -10.10 -8.05
CA ASN A 115 14.70 -10.39 -9.35
C ASN A 115 15.03 -9.13 -10.17
N GLU A 116 14.86 -7.94 -9.59
CA GLU A 116 15.51 -6.68 -10.01
C GLU A 116 16.69 -6.36 -9.08
#